data_AF-A0A356P6Y1-F1
#
_entry.id   AF-A0A356P6Y1-F1
#
_cell.length_a   1.000
_cell.length_b   1.000
_cell.length_c   1.000
_cell.angle_alpha   90.00
_cell.angle_beta   90.00
_cell.angle_gamma   90.00
#
_symmetry.space_group_name_H-M   'P 1'
#
loop_
_entity.id
_entity.type
_entity.pdbx_description
1 polymer ?
#
loop_
_entity_poly.entity_id
_entity_poly.type
_entity_poly.pdbx_seq_one_letter_code
_entity_poly.pdbx_strand_id
1 'polypeptide(L)' 'MEAINFLSDWTTWLLVLIPVGAGAMVTYQAARKSMANDASIAEECNLKISNTLKGAVMGTTMASTITVIKSFFGY' A
#
# COMPACT_ATOMS: atom_id res chain seq x y z
N MET A 1 -11.52 7.52 -25.80
CA MET A 1 -11.45 6.24 -25.08
C MET A 1 -10.06 5.96 -24.50
N GLU A 2 -8.97 6.35 -25.16
CA GLU A 2 -7.59 6.11 -24.65
C GLU A 2 -7.32 6.65 -23.23
N ALA A 3 -7.74 7.88 -22.91
CA ALA A 3 -7.50 8.47 -21.58
C ALA A 3 -8.21 7.70 -20.44
N ILE A 4 -9.39 7.12 -20.71
CA ILE A 4 -10.17 6.34 -19.73
C ILE A 4 -9.52 4.97 -19.53
N ASN A 5 -9.01 4.36 -20.59
CA ASN A 5 -8.28 3.10 -20.54
C ASN A 5 -6.96 3.27 -19.77
N PHE A 6 -6.20 4.34 -20.05
CA PHE A 6 -4.97 4.67 -19.33
C PHE A 6 -5.21 4.81 -17.82
N LEU A 7 -6.27 5.53 -17.41
CA LEU A 7 -6.68 5.62 -16.01
C LEU A 7 -7.11 4.27 -15.42
N SER A 8 -7.70 3.37 -16.23
CA SER A 8 -8.11 2.02 -15.81
C SER A 8 -6.92 1.16 -15.43
N ASP A 9 -5.97 1.10 -16.36
CA ASP A 9 -4.78 0.28 -16.21
C ASP A 9 -3.98 0.79 -15.01
N TRP A 10 -3.81 2.11 -14.91
CA TRP A 10 -3.10 2.72 -13.80
C TRP A 10 -3.72 2.41 -12.43
N THR A 11 -5.06 2.50 -12.31
CA THR A 11 -5.74 2.25 -11.03
C THR A 11 -5.65 0.77 -10.64
N THR A 12 -5.73 -0.14 -11.62
CA THR A 12 -5.54 -1.57 -11.42
C THR A 12 -4.11 -1.89 -10.96
N TRP A 13 -3.12 -1.21 -11.53
CA TRP A 13 -1.72 -1.33 -11.11
C TRP A 13 -1.50 -0.86 -9.66
N LEU A 14 -2.20 0.18 -9.20
CA LEU A 14 -2.11 0.65 -7.82
C LEU A 14 -2.59 -0.41 -6.81
N LEU A 15 -3.59 -1.23 -7.15
CA LEU A 15 -4.05 -2.32 -6.29
C LEU A 15 -2.99 -3.39 -6.05
N VAL A 16 -2.02 -3.52 -6.96
CA VAL A 16 -0.89 -4.45 -6.82
C VAL A 16 0.31 -3.76 -6.17
N LEU A 17 0.64 -2.54 -6.61
CA LEU A 17 1.81 -1.80 -6.14
C LEU A 17 1.72 -1.44 -4.65
N ILE A 18 0.53 -1.07 -4.16
CA ILE A 18 0.35 -0.65 -2.77
C ILE A 18 0.65 -1.82 -1.80
N PRO A 19 0.05 -3.03 -1.94
CA PRO A 19 0.40 -4.17 -1.11
C PRO A 19 1.86 -4.60 -1.22
N VAL A 20 2.44 -4.59 -2.43
CA VAL A 20 3.84 -5.00 -2.64
C VAL A 20 4.80 -4.02 -1.96
N GLY A 21 4.61 -2.71 -2.16
CA GLY A 21 5.42 -1.68 -1.51
C GLY A 21 5.28 -1.69 0.01
N ALA A 22 4.05 -1.90 0.51
CA ALA A 22 3.80 -2.04 1.94
C ALA A 22 4.50 -3.28 2.52
N GLY A 23 4.41 -4.43 1.83
CA GLY A 23 5.09 -5.66 2.23
C GLY A 23 6.62 -5.50 2.28
N ALA A 24 7.19 -4.82 1.28
CA ALA A 24 8.63 -4.51 1.26
C ALA A 24 9.05 -3.65 2.46
N MET A 25 8.32 -2.56 2.76
CA MET A 25 8.64 -1.71 3.91
C MET A 25 8.40 -2.40 5.25
N VAL A 26 7.34 -3.19 5.38
CA VAL A 26 7.10 -3.98 6.60
C VAL A 26 8.25 -4.97 6.81
N THR A 27 8.67 -5.68 5.77
CA THR A 27 9.78 -6.64 5.84
C THR A 27 11.10 -5.95 6.20
N TYR A 28 11.39 -4.80 5.58
CA TYR A 28 12.58 -4.00 5.91
C TYR A 28 12.60 -3.55 7.37
N GLN A 29 11.49 -3.02 7.88
CA GLN A 29 11.43 -2.58 9.28
C GLN A 29 11.42 -3.76 10.26
N ALA A 30 10.84 -4.90 9.87
CA ALA A 30 10.91 -6.13 10.66
C ALA A 30 12.34 -6.67 10.75
N ALA A 31 13.10 -6.63 9.65
CA ALA A 31 14.53 -6.98 9.65
C ALA A 31 15.36 -6.00 10.48
N ARG A 32 15.10 -4.69 10.39
CA ARG A 32 15.77 -3.70 11.26
C ARG A 32 15.46 -3.93 12.74
N LYS A 33 14.21 -4.29 13.06
CA LYS A 33 13.80 -4.62 14.42
C LYS A 33 14.51 -5.88 14.94
N SER A 34 14.68 -6.92 14.12
CA SER A 34 15.35 -8.15 14.56
C SER A 34 16.85 -7.97 14.84
N MET A 35 17.47 -6.95 14.24
CA MET A 35 18.88 -6.59 14.43
C MET A 35 19.08 -5.50 15.50
N ALA A 36 18.02 -4.91 16.04
CA ALA A 36 18.09 -3.86 17.03
C ALA A 36 18.27 -4.44 18.44
N ASN A 37 19.26 -3.94 19.18
CA ASN A 37 19.46 -4.28 20.60
C ASN A 37 18.81 -3.24 21.53
N ASP A 38 18.49 -2.05 21.03
CA ASP A 38 17.84 -0.98 21.78
C ASP A 38 16.32 -1.03 21.65
N ALA A 39 15.63 -0.97 22.80
CA ALA A 39 14.17 -1.01 22.86
C ALA A 39 13.51 0.16 22.10
N SER A 40 14.13 1.34 22.08
CA SER A 40 13.58 2.52 21.38
C SER A 40 13.53 2.33 19.86
N ILE A 41 14.56 1.70 19.27
CA ILE A 41 14.62 1.42 17.83
C ILE A 41 13.56 0.37 17.45
N ALA A 42 13.37 -0.63 18.31
CA ALA A 42 12.33 -1.64 18.11
C ALA A 42 10.92 -1.04 18.15
N GLU A 43 10.67 -0.08 19.04
CA GLU A 43 9.40 0.65 19.12
C GLU A 43 9.17 1.52 17.88
N GLU A 44 10.18 2.27 17.44
CA GLU A 44 10.10 3.08 16.21
C GLU A 44 9.78 2.21 14.98
N CYS A 45 10.40 1.03 14.87
CA CYS A 45 10.12 0.09 13.80
C CYS A 45 8.67 -0.41 13.84
N ASN A 46 8.11 -0.70 15.03
CA ASN A 46 6.71 -1.09 15.17
C ASN A 46 5.75 0.02 14.74
N LEU A 47 6.03 1.28 15.13
CA LEU A 47 5.24 2.43 14.70
C LEU A 47 5.25 2.58 13.18
N LYS A 48 6.42 2.45 12.54
CA LYS A 48 6.56 2.51 11.08
C LYS A 48 5.83 1.37 10.38
N ILE A 49 5.88 0.14 10.91
CA ILE A 49 5.12 -1.01 10.40
C ILE A 49 3.61 -0.72 10.48
N SER A 50 3.12 -0.29 11.64
CA SER A 50 1.70 0.05 11.84
C SER A 50 1.24 1.15 10.88
N ASN A 51 2.01 2.23 10.74
CA ASN A 51 1.68 3.33 9.84
C ASN A 51 1.70 2.90 8.37
N THR A 52 2.65 2.04 7.98
CA THR A 52 2.72 1.47 6.63
C THR A 52 1.47 0.64 6.32
N LEU A 53 1.05 -0.22 7.25
CA LEU A 53 -0.17 -1.03 7.09
C LEU A 53 -1.42 -0.15 6.99
N LYS A 54 -1.56 0.86 7.84
CA LYS A 54 -2.67 1.82 7.77
C LYS A 54 -2.71 2.54 6.43
N GLY A 55 -1.56 3.02 5.95
CA GLY A 55 -1.44 3.66 4.64
C GLY A 55 -1.79 2.72 3.49
N ALA A 56 -1.36 1.46 3.56
CA ALA A 56 -1.66 0.44 2.56
C ALA A 56 -3.16 0.15 2.47
N VAL A 57 -3.83 0.00 3.62
CA VAL A 57 -5.29 -0.23 3.66
C VAL A 57 -6.04 0.98 3.10
N MET A 58 -5.68 2.20 3.51
CA MET A 58 -6.30 3.42 2.99
C MET A 58 -6.11 3.54 1.47
N GLY A 59 -4.89 3.40 0.98
CA GLY A 59 -4.58 3.48 -0.45
C GLY A 59 -5.29 2.41 -1.28
N THR A 60 -5.32 1.17 -0.79
CA THR A 60 -6.01 0.06 -1.48
C THR A 60 -7.51 0.30 -1.52
N THR A 61 -8.11 0.81 -0.44
CA THR A 61 -9.54 1.14 -0.37
C THR A 61 -9.91 2.25 -1.37
N MET A 62 -9.09 3.30 -1.46
CA MET A 62 -9.29 4.39 -2.43
C MET A 62 -9.19 3.88 -3.88
N ALA A 63 -8.13 3.12 -4.19
CA ALA A 63 -7.96 2.54 -5.52
C ALA A 63 -9.12 1.60 -5.89
N SER A 64 -9.59 0.78 -4.94
CA SER A 64 -10.70 -0.15 -5.14
C SER A 64 -12.01 0.59 -5.38
N THR A 65 -12.26 1.69 -4.66
CA THR A 65 -13.45 2.53 -4.85
C THR A 65 -13.49 3.10 -6.26
N ILE A 66 -12.36 3.59 -6.77
CA ILE A 66 -12.26 4.10 -8.14
C ILE A 66 -12.55 2.97 -9.14
N THR A 67 -11.97 1.78 -8.96
CA THR A 67 -12.24 0.62 -9.82
C THR A 67 -13.72 0.21 -9.83
N VAL A 68 -14.38 0.21 -8.66
CA VAL A 68 -15.82 -0.12 -8.57
C VAL A 68 -16.68 0.93 -9.27
N ILE A 69 -16.40 2.22 -9.08
CA ILE A 69 -17.11 3.30 -9.78
C ILE A 69 -16.99 3.12 -11.29
N LYS A 70 -15.79 2.84 -11.80
CA LYS A 70 -15.57 2.61 -13.24
C LYS A 70 -16.37 1.43 -13.77
N SER A 71 -16.34 0.31 -13.04
CA SER A 71 -17.11 -0.88 -13.40
C SER A 71 -18.62 -0.61 -13.46
N PHE A 72 -19.15 0.28 -12.61
CA PHE A 72 -20.57 0.63 -12.61
C PHE A 72 -20.97 1.46 -13.85
N PHE A 73 -20.09 2.34 -14.31
CA PHE A 73 -20.34 3.19 -15.48
C PHE A 73 -19.96 2.54 -16.82
N GLY A 74 -19.52 1.28 -16.82
CA GLY A 74 -19.17 0.53 -18.03
C GLY A 74 -17.87 0.98 -18.69
N TYR A 75 -16.96 1.58 -17.91
CA TYR A 75 -15.64 2.06 -18.35
C TYR A 75 -14.48 1.20 -17.83
#